data_AF-A0A6J1XIV6-F1
#
_entry.id   AF-A0A6J1XIV6-F1
#
_cell.length_a   1.000
_cell.length_b   1.000
_cell.length_c   1.000
_cell.angle_alpha   90.00
_cell.angle_beta   90.00
_cell.angle_gamma   90.00
#
_symmetry.space_group_name_H-M   'P 1'
#
loop_
_entity.id
_entity.type
_entity.pdbx_description
1 polymer ?
#
loop_
_entity_poly.entity_id
_entity_poly.type
_entity_poly.pdbx_seq_one_letter_code
_entity_poly.pdbx_strand_id
1 'polypeptide(L)'
;MEDRRTGMDPGSDQPLNSFDVTPLRKPRTPLETFKKVGVPIIAALLSLATIIITAVLIKVILDKYYFLCGQPLHFIPRKQVCDGQQDCASGEDEQLCVTNFPDGSPVTVRLSRDRSTLQVLDPATRSWVSACFDNFTEALAKIACGQMGYDSKPSFKAVGIGPDQDLDVVGITENSQELQVRNLSGPCLSGSLVSLHCLACGESLKSPRVVGGEAASVDSWPWQVSLQYNKQHICGGSILDPHWILTAAHCFRKHLDVPNWKVRAGSDKLGNFPSLPVADIFVIELNTTYPKEKDIALVKLQFPLTFSGTVRPICLPFFDEELPPATPLWVIGWGFTEQDGGKMSDTLLQASVQVIDHARCNAEDAYQGEVTEKMLCAGILEGGVDTCQLPKDRDLCSFH
;
A
#
# COMPACT_ATOMS: atom_id res chain seq x y z
N MET A 1 66.59 74.46 -20.09
CA MET A 1 67.88 75.15 -19.88
C MET A 1 68.94 74.08 -20.08
N GLU A 2 69.70 74.21 -21.17
CA GLU A 2 70.95 73.52 -21.54
C GLU A 2 71.57 72.55 -20.52
N ASP A 3 71.94 71.33 -20.93
CA ASP A 3 73.29 70.97 -21.46
C ASP A 3 73.38 69.44 -21.70
N ARG A 4 73.58 68.97 -22.95
CA ARG A 4 74.83 68.42 -23.56
C ARG A 4 75.42 67.16 -22.90
N ARG A 5 75.43 66.03 -23.65
CA ARG A 5 76.59 65.39 -24.35
C ARG A 5 77.58 64.72 -23.36
N THR A 6 78.18 63.55 -23.53
CA THR A 6 78.54 62.62 -24.62
C THR A 6 79.23 61.45 -23.86
N GLY A 7 78.97 60.15 -24.06
CA GLY A 7 79.34 59.35 -25.22
C GLY A 7 80.86 59.25 -25.39
N MET A 8 81.51 58.12 -25.01
CA MET A 8 82.30 57.22 -25.89
C MET A 8 83.17 56.20 -25.11
N ASP A 9 83.10 54.95 -25.59
CA ASP A 9 83.97 53.74 -25.51
C ASP A 9 85.50 54.00 -25.73
N PRO A 10 86.45 53.02 -25.72
CA PRO A 10 86.38 51.56 -26.01
C PRO A 10 87.24 50.65 -25.07
N GLY A 11 87.04 49.30 -25.05
CA GLY A 11 87.72 48.27 -25.89
C GLY A 11 89.20 48.07 -25.48
N SER A 12 89.80 46.90 -25.28
CA SER A 12 89.63 45.53 -25.79
C SER A 12 90.65 44.65 -25.02
N ASP A 13 90.35 43.36 -24.77
CA ASP A 13 91.19 42.23 -25.19
C ASP A 13 90.80 40.88 -24.53
N GLN A 14 90.57 39.92 -25.43
CA GLN A 14 90.12 38.52 -25.33
C GLN A 14 91.27 37.54 -24.91
N PRO A 15 91.11 36.19 -24.92
CA PRO A 15 90.14 35.33 -24.21
C PRO A 15 90.79 33.99 -23.67
N LEU A 16 89.94 33.08 -23.16
CA LEU A 16 89.96 31.58 -23.21
C LEU A 16 89.94 30.78 -21.88
N ASN A 17 88.87 29.96 -21.80
CA ASN A 17 88.62 28.70 -21.06
C ASN A 17 88.17 28.74 -19.58
N SER A 18 86.92 28.30 -19.31
CA SER A 18 86.66 26.99 -18.68
C SER A 18 85.16 26.63 -18.60
N PHE A 19 84.84 25.41 -19.01
CA PHE A 19 83.85 24.45 -18.48
C PHE A 19 82.46 24.87 -17.96
N ASP A 20 81.49 24.21 -18.59
CA ASP A 20 80.10 23.88 -18.25
C ASP A 20 79.78 23.70 -16.75
N VAL A 21 78.68 24.34 -16.29
CA VAL A 21 77.91 23.91 -15.11
C VAL A 21 76.42 24.10 -15.39
N THR A 22 75.77 23.02 -15.82
CA THR A 22 74.32 22.85 -15.71
C THR A 22 73.92 22.79 -14.23
N PRO A 23 72.86 23.49 -13.77
CA PRO A 23 72.46 23.42 -12.37
C PRO A 23 71.75 22.08 -12.09
N LEU A 24 72.39 21.24 -11.30
CA LEU A 24 71.85 20.01 -10.72
C LEU A 24 70.51 20.28 -9.99
N ARG A 25 69.41 19.82 -10.58
CA ARG A 25 68.08 19.82 -9.96
C ARG A 25 68.06 18.77 -8.84
N LYS A 26 68.10 19.23 -7.59
CA LYS A 26 68.01 18.39 -6.38
C LYS A 26 66.78 17.44 -6.45
N PRO A 27 66.90 16.13 -6.16
CA PRO A 27 65.75 15.24 -6.14
C PRO A 27 64.81 15.63 -5.00
N ARG A 28 63.56 15.94 -5.33
CA ARG A 28 62.53 16.30 -4.34
C ARG A 28 62.21 15.06 -3.50
N THR A 29 62.28 15.19 -2.18
CA THR A 29 61.87 14.12 -1.26
C THR A 29 60.37 13.84 -1.44
N PRO A 30 59.90 12.59 -1.27
CA PRO A 30 58.48 12.23 -1.39
C PRO A 30 57.54 13.11 -0.55
N LEU A 31 58.06 13.59 0.59
CA LEU A 31 57.38 14.50 1.50
C LEU A 31 57.14 15.90 0.92
N GLU A 32 58.08 16.44 0.12
CA GLU A 32 57.90 17.74 -0.54
C GLU A 32 56.90 17.67 -1.68
N THR A 33 56.87 16.56 -2.42
CA THR A 33 55.89 16.32 -3.49
C THR A 33 54.48 16.13 -2.90
N PHE A 34 54.35 15.40 -1.79
CA PHE A 34 53.09 15.26 -1.05
C PHE A 34 52.59 16.60 -0.48
N LYS A 35 53.48 17.45 0.05
CA LYS A 35 53.10 18.78 0.54
C LYS A 35 52.67 19.73 -0.58
N LYS A 36 53.31 19.68 -1.76
CA LYS A 36 53.00 20.59 -2.87
C LYS A 36 51.81 20.13 -3.73
N VAL A 37 51.54 18.83 -3.79
CA VAL A 37 50.52 18.25 -4.68
C VAL A 37 49.46 17.48 -3.91
N GLY A 38 49.85 16.67 -2.92
CA GLY A 38 48.92 15.88 -2.11
C GLY A 38 48.02 16.73 -1.20
N VAL A 39 48.57 17.71 -0.49
CA VAL A 39 47.81 18.61 0.40
C VAL A 39 46.71 19.40 -0.34
N PRO A 40 46.97 20.07 -1.49
CA PRO A 40 45.92 20.79 -2.20
C PRO A 40 44.86 19.85 -2.80
N ILE A 41 45.24 18.64 -3.24
CA ILE A 41 44.28 17.63 -3.71
C ILE A 41 43.37 17.19 -2.56
N ILE A 42 43.93 16.87 -1.39
CA ILE A 42 43.15 16.48 -0.21
C ILE A 42 42.24 17.63 0.23
N ALA A 43 42.73 18.87 0.24
CA ALA A 43 41.91 20.04 0.57
C ALA A 43 40.75 20.24 -0.42
N ALA A 44 40.98 20.03 -1.72
CA ALA A 44 39.95 20.10 -2.75
C ALA A 44 38.92 18.96 -2.64
N LEU A 45 39.35 17.74 -2.29
CA LEU A 45 38.45 16.62 -2.06
C LEU A 45 37.61 16.83 -0.79
N LEU A 46 38.21 17.34 0.28
CA LEU A 46 37.48 17.67 1.51
C LEU A 46 36.50 18.82 1.27
N SER A 47 36.89 19.87 0.53
CA SER A 47 35.96 20.97 0.22
C SER A 47 34.79 20.47 -0.64
N LEU A 48 35.05 19.66 -1.67
CA LEU A 48 34.00 19.03 -2.47
C LEU A 48 33.08 18.15 -1.62
N ALA A 49 33.65 17.32 -0.73
CA ALA A 49 32.86 16.48 0.19
C ALA A 49 32.00 17.33 1.13
N THR A 50 32.53 18.43 1.68
CA THR A 50 31.74 19.35 2.51
C THR A 50 30.61 20.01 1.73
N ILE A 51 30.86 20.45 0.48
CA ILE A 51 29.83 21.02 -0.38
C ILE A 51 28.73 19.99 -0.64
N ILE A 52 29.09 18.75 -0.98
CA ILE A 52 28.13 17.66 -1.20
C ILE A 52 27.31 17.40 0.07
N ILE A 53 27.97 17.28 1.23
CA ILE A 53 27.28 17.07 2.52
C ILE A 53 26.31 18.22 2.81
N THR A 54 26.74 19.48 2.62
CA THR A 54 25.86 20.64 2.82
C THR A 54 24.69 20.66 1.84
N ALA A 55 24.91 20.33 0.57
CA ALA A 55 23.85 20.26 -0.43
C ALA A 55 22.84 19.14 -0.11
N VAL A 56 23.31 17.98 0.34
CA VAL A 56 22.45 16.87 0.80
C VAL A 56 21.66 17.28 2.03
N LEU A 57 22.28 17.94 3.01
CA LEU A 57 21.61 18.45 4.20
C LEU A 57 20.53 19.49 3.84
N ILE A 58 20.85 20.45 2.97
CA ILE A 58 19.88 21.44 2.48
C ILE A 58 18.72 20.73 1.80
N LYS A 59 18.99 19.77 0.90
CA LYS A 59 17.95 18.99 0.25
C LYS A 59 17.05 18.25 1.24
N VAL A 60 17.64 17.54 2.20
CA VAL A 60 16.88 16.81 3.24
C VAL A 60 16.02 17.76 4.07
N ILE A 61 16.49 18.96 4.38
CA ILE A 61 15.71 19.96 5.11
C ILE A 61 14.58 20.51 4.24
N LEU A 62 14.86 20.85 2.97
CA LEU A 62 13.86 21.35 2.04
C LEU A 62 12.76 20.32 1.80
N ASP A 63 13.11 19.09 1.46
CA ASP A 63 12.15 17.99 1.22
C ASP A 63 11.31 17.67 2.47
N LYS A 64 11.81 17.99 3.67
CA LYS A 64 11.08 17.79 4.93
C LYS A 64 10.00 18.86 5.16
N TYR A 65 10.26 20.11 4.82
CA TYR A 65 9.39 21.25 5.19
C TYR A 65 8.64 21.86 4.01
N TYR A 66 9.14 21.69 2.79
CA TYR A 66 8.63 22.33 1.58
C TYR A 66 8.34 21.32 0.47
N PHE A 67 7.36 21.64 -0.37
CA PHE A 67 7.06 21.00 -1.63
C PHE A 67 7.46 21.95 -2.77
N LEU A 68 7.98 21.41 -3.87
CA LEU A 68 8.44 22.18 -5.02
C LEU A 68 7.43 22.06 -6.15
N CYS A 69 6.71 23.15 -6.44
CA CYS A 69 5.85 23.23 -7.61
C CYS A 69 6.70 23.26 -8.89
N GLY A 70 6.29 22.57 -9.95
CA GLY A 70 7.04 22.38 -11.19
C GLY A 70 7.10 23.61 -12.08
N GLN A 71 6.03 24.42 -12.19
CA GLN A 71 5.96 25.57 -13.10
C GLN A 71 5.01 26.69 -12.60
N PRO A 72 5.50 27.89 -12.24
CA PRO A 72 6.90 28.25 -12.03
C PRO A 72 7.48 27.51 -10.81
N LEU A 73 8.78 27.22 -10.87
CA LEU A 73 9.51 26.59 -9.76
C LEU A 73 9.47 27.49 -8.51
N HIS A 74 8.67 27.11 -7.53
CA HIS A 74 8.60 27.78 -6.24
C HIS A 74 8.25 26.78 -5.13
N PHE A 75 8.57 27.16 -3.89
CA PHE A 75 8.36 26.31 -2.73
C PHE A 75 7.10 26.72 -1.98
N ILE A 76 6.29 25.73 -1.63
CA ILE A 76 5.16 25.87 -0.71
C ILE A 76 5.43 25.04 0.55
N PRO A 77 5.06 25.48 1.76
CA PRO A 77 5.07 24.64 2.95
C PRO A 77 4.30 23.32 2.74
N ARG A 78 4.82 22.17 3.21
CA ARG A 78 4.11 20.87 3.07
C ARG A 78 2.71 20.83 3.68
N LYS A 79 2.36 21.77 4.55
CA LYS A 79 1.01 21.88 5.15
C LYS A 79 -0.06 22.32 4.14
N GLN A 80 0.37 22.90 3.02
CA GLN A 80 -0.48 23.33 1.90
C GLN A 80 -0.70 22.22 0.86
N VAL A 81 -0.03 21.07 1.00
CA VAL A 81 -0.24 19.94 0.09
C VAL A 81 -1.44 19.14 0.58
N CYS A 82 -2.39 18.86 -0.32
CA CYS A 82 -3.66 18.19 -0.02
C CYS A 82 -4.54 18.98 0.96
N ASP A 83 -4.55 20.31 0.86
CA ASP A 83 -5.37 21.19 1.70
C ASP A 83 -6.68 21.65 1.02
N GLY A 84 -6.90 21.21 -0.22
CA GLY A 84 -8.07 21.55 -1.03
C GLY A 84 -7.96 22.89 -1.75
N GLN A 85 -6.84 23.61 -1.64
CA GLN A 85 -6.54 24.83 -2.37
C GLN A 85 -5.48 24.55 -3.44
N GLN A 86 -5.57 25.25 -4.58
CA GLN A 86 -4.54 25.16 -5.62
C GLN A 86 -3.47 26.21 -5.37
N ASP A 87 -2.44 25.87 -4.61
CA ASP A 87 -1.28 26.73 -4.36
C ASP A 87 -0.25 26.63 -5.49
N CYS A 88 -0.13 25.47 -6.15
CA CYS A 88 0.65 25.35 -7.38
C CYS A 88 -0.20 25.75 -8.62
N ALA A 89 0.45 26.34 -9.64
CA ALA A 89 -0.25 26.87 -10.83
C ALA A 89 -1.02 25.83 -11.67
N SER A 90 -0.70 24.55 -11.55
CA SER A 90 -1.41 23.42 -12.18
C SER A 90 -2.11 22.50 -11.17
N GLY A 91 -2.25 22.94 -9.91
CA GLY A 91 -2.81 22.15 -8.82
C GLY A 91 -2.02 20.86 -8.54
N GLU A 92 -0.72 20.83 -8.83
CA GLU A 92 0.15 19.65 -8.65
C GLU A 92 0.18 19.17 -7.19
N ASP A 93 0.00 20.10 -6.26
CA ASP A 93 -0.16 19.93 -4.83
C ASP A 93 -1.42 19.14 -4.44
N GLU A 94 -2.46 19.15 -5.30
CA GLU A 94 -3.75 18.50 -5.04
C GLU A 94 -4.01 17.26 -5.92
N GLN A 95 -3.10 16.93 -6.84
CA GLN A 95 -3.28 15.82 -7.78
C GLN A 95 -3.01 14.43 -7.16
N LEU A 96 -2.07 14.34 -6.21
CA LEU A 96 -1.62 13.08 -5.63
C LEU A 96 -2.06 12.97 -4.17
N CYS A 97 -3.33 13.27 -3.93
CA CYS A 97 -3.96 13.25 -2.63
C CYS A 97 -4.89 12.05 -2.48
N VAL A 98 -5.16 11.66 -1.23
CA VAL A 98 -6.19 10.67 -0.91
C VAL A 98 -7.54 11.18 -1.43
N THR A 99 -8.23 10.34 -2.18
CA THR A 99 -9.49 10.70 -2.84
C THR A 99 -10.68 10.02 -2.18
N ASN A 100 -11.78 10.77 -2.02
CA ASN A 100 -13.05 10.17 -1.62
C ASN A 100 -13.65 9.43 -2.83
N PHE A 101 -14.01 8.17 -2.64
CA PHE A 101 -14.72 7.39 -3.63
C PHE A 101 -16.22 7.46 -3.36
N PRO A 102 -17.02 8.06 -4.27
CA PRO A 102 -18.45 8.20 -4.05
C PRO A 102 -19.13 6.83 -4.06
N ASP A 103 -20.26 6.71 -3.34
CA ASP A 103 -21.12 5.53 -3.42
C ASP A 103 -21.55 5.32 -4.90
N GLY A 104 -21.10 4.21 -5.49
CA GLY A 104 -21.38 3.87 -6.89
C GLY A 104 -22.71 3.13 -7.07
N SER A 105 -23.06 2.86 -8.33
CA SER A 105 -24.17 1.97 -8.65
C SER A 105 -23.92 0.56 -8.08
N PRO A 106 -24.97 -0.13 -7.58
CA PRO A 106 -24.81 -1.48 -7.04
C PRO A 106 -24.31 -2.45 -8.13
N VAL A 107 -23.41 -3.34 -7.74
CA VAL A 107 -22.88 -4.39 -8.62
C VAL A 107 -24.01 -5.37 -8.96
N THR A 108 -24.19 -5.66 -10.25
CA THR A 108 -25.29 -6.49 -10.78
C THR A 108 -24.92 -7.97 -10.90
N VAL A 109 -23.74 -8.35 -10.42
CA VAL A 109 -23.19 -9.71 -10.50
C VAL A 109 -22.62 -10.09 -9.13
N ARG A 110 -22.88 -11.31 -8.67
CA ARG A 110 -22.32 -11.83 -7.41
C ARG A 110 -22.09 -13.35 -7.48
N LEU A 111 -21.37 -13.86 -6.48
CA LEU A 111 -21.13 -15.29 -6.30
C LEU A 111 -21.81 -15.79 -5.01
N SER A 112 -22.39 -16.98 -5.05
CA SER A 112 -22.95 -17.64 -3.86
C SER A 112 -21.90 -18.32 -2.99
N ARG A 113 -22.12 -18.38 -1.67
CA ARG A 113 -21.22 -19.04 -0.72
C ARG A 113 -21.08 -20.54 -0.94
N ASP A 114 -22.17 -21.24 -1.25
CA ASP A 114 -22.23 -22.70 -1.27
C ASP A 114 -21.24 -23.33 -2.27
N ARG A 115 -21.24 -22.83 -3.51
CA ARG A 115 -20.57 -23.45 -4.66
C ARG A 115 -19.95 -22.41 -5.61
N SER A 116 -19.81 -21.15 -5.16
CA SER A 116 -19.33 -20.02 -5.97
C SER A 116 -20.14 -19.88 -7.26
N THR A 117 -21.46 -20.05 -7.17
CA THR A 117 -22.33 -20.00 -8.36
C THR A 117 -22.56 -18.56 -8.77
N LEU A 118 -22.45 -18.31 -10.08
CA LEU A 118 -22.65 -17.00 -10.66
C LEU A 118 -24.13 -16.61 -10.64
N GLN A 119 -24.44 -15.51 -9.97
CA GLN A 119 -25.77 -14.91 -9.90
C GLN A 119 -25.74 -13.53 -10.55
N VAL A 120 -26.75 -13.25 -11.37
CA VAL A 120 -26.91 -11.98 -12.08
C VAL A 120 -28.24 -11.36 -11.67
N LEU A 121 -28.26 -10.05 -11.47
CA LEU A 121 -29.49 -9.31 -11.18
C LEU A 121 -30.27 -9.10 -12.47
N ASP A 122 -31.53 -9.58 -12.51
CA ASP A 122 -32.43 -9.28 -13.62
C ASP A 122 -32.99 -7.86 -13.46
N PRO A 123 -32.71 -6.92 -14.36
CA PRO A 123 -33.22 -5.56 -14.27
C PRO A 123 -34.75 -5.47 -14.44
N ALA A 124 -35.38 -6.44 -15.10
CA ALA A 124 -36.82 -6.42 -15.35
C ALA A 124 -37.63 -6.79 -14.10
N THR A 125 -37.20 -7.84 -13.40
CA THR A 125 -37.88 -8.37 -12.21
C THR A 125 -37.30 -7.87 -10.90
N ARG A 126 -36.08 -7.30 -10.92
CA ARG A 126 -35.26 -6.95 -9.75
C ARG A 126 -34.97 -8.16 -8.85
N SER A 127 -35.03 -9.38 -9.37
CA SER A 127 -34.65 -10.60 -8.66
C SER A 127 -33.29 -11.10 -9.14
N TRP A 128 -32.63 -11.86 -8.27
CA TRP A 128 -31.39 -12.55 -8.61
C TRP A 128 -31.71 -13.88 -9.30
N VAL A 129 -30.95 -14.19 -10.34
CA VAL A 129 -31.08 -15.43 -11.11
C VAL A 129 -29.72 -16.09 -11.23
N SER A 130 -29.70 -17.43 -11.29
CA SER A 130 -28.46 -18.21 -11.41
C SER A 130 -28.11 -18.45 -12.87
N ALA A 131 -26.82 -18.35 -13.19
CA ALA A 131 -26.31 -18.54 -14.54
C ALA A 131 -26.29 -20.03 -14.94
N CYS A 132 -27.00 -20.36 -16.01
CA CYS A 132 -26.90 -21.66 -16.67
C CYS A 132 -25.54 -21.84 -17.34
N PHE A 133 -24.99 -23.05 -17.26
CA PHE A 133 -23.69 -23.39 -17.86
C PHE A 133 -23.73 -23.48 -19.40
N ASP A 134 -24.91 -23.64 -19.99
CA ASP A 134 -25.06 -23.78 -21.45
C ASP A 134 -24.51 -22.57 -22.20
N ASN A 135 -23.60 -22.83 -23.16
CA ASN A 135 -22.91 -21.82 -23.95
C ASN A 135 -22.18 -20.76 -23.12
N PHE A 136 -21.84 -21.05 -21.85
CA PHE A 136 -21.02 -20.15 -21.05
C PHE A 136 -19.57 -20.18 -21.53
N THR A 137 -18.97 -19.01 -21.74
CA THR A 137 -17.65 -18.85 -22.36
C THR A 137 -16.66 -18.14 -21.45
N GLU A 138 -15.37 -18.23 -21.76
CA GLU A 138 -14.33 -17.46 -21.07
C GLU A 138 -14.55 -15.94 -21.18
N ALA A 139 -15.17 -15.45 -22.26
CA ALA A 139 -15.50 -14.03 -22.41
C ALA A 139 -16.54 -13.59 -21.35
N LEU A 140 -17.63 -14.36 -21.19
CA LEU A 140 -18.64 -14.11 -20.15
C LEU A 140 -18.04 -14.19 -18.74
N ALA A 141 -17.14 -15.14 -18.50
CA ALA A 141 -16.42 -15.24 -17.23
C ALA A 141 -15.58 -13.99 -16.94
N LYS A 142 -14.87 -13.46 -17.95
CA LYS A 142 -14.06 -12.23 -17.81
C LYS A 142 -14.92 -11.01 -17.51
N ILE A 143 -16.08 -10.90 -18.16
CA ILE A 143 -17.02 -9.79 -17.93
C ILE A 143 -17.60 -9.88 -16.52
N ALA A 144 -18.05 -11.07 -16.10
CA ALA A 144 -18.54 -11.31 -14.73
C ALA A 144 -17.52 -10.86 -13.67
N CYS A 145 -16.27 -11.30 -13.82
CA CYS A 145 -15.20 -10.97 -12.90
C CYS A 145 -14.81 -9.49 -12.96
N GLY A 146 -14.79 -8.89 -14.15
CA GLY A 146 -14.56 -7.45 -14.33
C GLY A 146 -15.63 -6.59 -13.67
N GLN A 147 -16.91 -6.98 -13.76
CA GLN A 147 -18.01 -6.29 -13.06
C GLN A 147 -17.89 -6.39 -11.53
N MET A 148 -17.30 -7.48 -11.01
CA MET A 148 -16.95 -7.63 -9.59
C MET A 148 -15.61 -6.97 -9.20
N GLY A 149 -14.92 -6.32 -10.14
CA GLY A 149 -13.68 -5.57 -9.89
C GLY A 149 -12.38 -6.36 -10.09
N TYR A 150 -12.43 -7.60 -10.59
CA TYR A 150 -11.24 -8.43 -10.83
C TYR A 150 -10.74 -8.30 -12.28
N ASP A 151 -9.42 -8.13 -12.43
CA ASP A 151 -8.72 -8.15 -13.74
C ASP A 151 -7.94 -9.46 -13.99
N SER A 152 -8.02 -10.42 -13.06
CA SER A 152 -7.35 -11.71 -13.16
C SER A 152 -8.02 -12.65 -14.17
N LYS A 153 -7.26 -13.63 -14.66
CA LYS A 153 -7.79 -14.66 -15.55
C LYS A 153 -8.76 -15.58 -14.76
N PRO A 154 -10.06 -15.61 -15.11
CA PRO A 154 -11.03 -16.41 -14.36
C PRO A 154 -10.92 -17.89 -14.71
N SER A 155 -11.43 -18.73 -13.80
CA SER A 155 -11.68 -20.14 -14.02
C SER A 155 -13.14 -20.46 -13.70
N PHE A 156 -13.75 -21.36 -14.47
CA PHE A 156 -15.15 -21.73 -14.26
C PHE A 156 -15.38 -23.23 -14.54
N LYS A 157 -16.38 -23.80 -13.87
CA LYS A 157 -16.75 -25.21 -13.97
C LYS A 157 -18.26 -25.40 -13.89
N ALA A 158 -18.74 -26.50 -14.46
CA ALA A 158 -20.14 -26.92 -14.34
C ALA A 158 -20.40 -27.53 -12.97
N VAL A 159 -21.48 -27.13 -12.33
CA VAL A 159 -21.94 -27.68 -11.05
C VAL A 159 -23.41 -28.06 -11.18
N GLY A 160 -23.76 -29.31 -10.89
CA GLY A 160 -25.13 -29.80 -11.06
C GLY A 160 -26.15 -29.01 -10.23
N ILE A 161 -27.35 -28.83 -10.77
CA ILE A 161 -28.47 -28.20 -10.05
C ILE A 161 -28.87 -29.13 -8.90
N GLY A 162 -28.73 -28.63 -7.66
CA GLY A 162 -29.10 -29.36 -6.45
C GLY A 162 -30.55 -29.09 -6.04
N PRO A 163 -31.10 -29.86 -5.08
CA PRO A 163 -32.43 -29.61 -4.52
C PRO A 163 -32.49 -28.27 -3.77
N ASP A 164 -31.35 -27.77 -3.27
CA ASP A 164 -31.22 -26.50 -2.55
C ASP A 164 -31.10 -25.28 -3.49
N GLN A 165 -31.43 -25.44 -4.77
CA GLN A 165 -31.39 -24.34 -5.74
C GLN A 165 -32.68 -23.52 -5.67
N ASP A 166 -32.62 -22.39 -4.97
CA ASP A 166 -33.79 -21.52 -4.74
C ASP A 166 -34.01 -20.48 -5.85
N LEU A 167 -32.99 -20.19 -6.67
CA LEU A 167 -33.06 -19.16 -7.71
C LEU A 167 -33.31 -19.78 -9.09
N ASP A 168 -34.12 -19.07 -9.89
CA ASP A 168 -34.36 -19.39 -11.29
C ASP A 168 -33.05 -19.48 -12.07
N VAL A 169 -32.95 -20.48 -12.95
CA VAL A 169 -31.76 -20.75 -13.75
C VAL A 169 -31.98 -20.25 -15.17
N VAL A 170 -31.15 -19.32 -15.61
CA VAL A 170 -31.32 -18.63 -16.90
C VAL A 170 -30.02 -18.60 -17.69
N GLY A 171 -30.14 -18.56 -19.01
CA GLY A 171 -28.99 -18.29 -19.88
C GLY A 171 -28.49 -16.86 -19.69
N ILE A 172 -27.18 -16.66 -19.76
CA ILE A 172 -26.55 -15.34 -19.67
C ILE A 172 -26.05 -14.91 -21.05
N THR A 173 -26.14 -13.62 -21.35
CA THR A 173 -25.58 -12.98 -22.52
C THR A 173 -24.77 -11.76 -22.13
N GLU A 174 -23.98 -11.22 -23.05
CA GLU A 174 -23.28 -9.96 -22.91
C GLU A 174 -23.99 -8.86 -23.71
N ASN A 175 -23.96 -7.63 -23.19
CA ASN A 175 -24.19 -6.42 -23.95
C ASN A 175 -23.28 -5.31 -23.42
N SER A 176 -22.51 -4.64 -24.29
CA SER A 176 -21.65 -3.50 -23.91
C SER A 176 -20.76 -3.74 -22.68
N GLN A 177 -20.12 -4.91 -22.57
CA GLN A 177 -19.28 -5.30 -21.42
C GLN A 177 -20.04 -5.46 -20.09
N GLU A 178 -21.35 -5.66 -20.13
CA GLU A 178 -22.16 -6.02 -18.97
C GLU A 178 -22.88 -7.35 -19.21
N LEU A 179 -22.96 -8.18 -18.16
CA LEU A 179 -23.78 -9.38 -18.20
C LEU A 179 -25.26 -9.02 -18.12
N GLN A 180 -26.05 -9.68 -18.96
CA GLN A 180 -27.49 -9.55 -19.00
C GLN A 180 -28.15 -10.93 -19.01
N VAL A 181 -29.34 -10.99 -18.42
CA VAL A 181 -30.18 -12.18 -18.45
C VAL A 181 -30.74 -12.36 -19.86
N ARG A 182 -30.54 -13.55 -20.42
CA ARG A 182 -31.12 -13.91 -21.71
C ARG A 182 -32.55 -14.40 -21.50
N ASN A 183 -33.51 -13.69 -22.08
CA ASN A 183 -34.95 -14.05 -22.10
C ASN A 183 -35.23 -15.29 -22.98
N LEU A 184 -34.54 -16.40 -22.74
CA LEU A 184 -34.90 -17.69 -23.28
C LEU A 184 -35.71 -18.42 -22.22
N SER A 185 -37.01 -18.60 -22.50
CA SER A 185 -37.98 -19.36 -21.70
C SER A 185 -37.72 -20.88 -21.72
N GLY A 186 -36.46 -21.31 -21.83
CA GLY A 186 -36.07 -22.72 -21.97
C GLY A 186 -35.30 -23.21 -20.74
N PRO A 187 -35.47 -24.48 -20.32
CA PRO A 187 -34.72 -25.05 -19.22
C PRO A 187 -33.23 -25.16 -19.57
N CYS A 188 -32.36 -25.05 -18.57
CA CYS A 188 -30.92 -25.29 -18.71
C CYS A 188 -30.68 -26.75 -19.11
N LEU A 189 -30.23 -27.00 -20.34
CA LEU A 189 -30.14 -28.33 -20.95
C LEU A 189 -29.04 -29.18 -20.31
N SER A 190 -27.94 -28.56 -19.89
CA SER A 190 -26.87 -29.24 -19.14
C SER A 190 -27.26 -29.64 -17.71
N GLY A 191 -28.39 -29.14 -17.18
CA GLY A 191 -28.76 -29.31 -15.78
C GLY A 191 -27.70 -28.79 -14.80
N SER A 192 -26.87 -27.84 -15.24
CA SER A 192 -25.69 -27.37 -14.52
C SER A 192 -25.61 -25.84 -14.46
N LEU A 193 -25.14 -25.34 -13.32
CA LEU A 193 -24.86 -23.94 -13.04
C LEU A 193 -23.40 -23.62 -13.32
N VAL A 194 -23.12 -22.34 -13.50
CA VAL A 194 -21.75 -21.82 -13.59
C VAL A 194 -21.19 -21.59 -12.19
N SER A 195 -20.16 -22.35 -11.82
CA SER A 195 -19.29 -22.03 -10.69
C SER A 195 -18.08 -21.25 -11.20
N LEU A 196 -17.86 -20.05 -10.67
CA LEU A 196 -16.88 -19.09 -11.16
C LEU A 196 -15.88 -18.72 -10.05
N HIS A 197 -14.60 -18.73 -10.38
CA HIS A 197 -13.52 -18.24 -9.54
C HIS A 197 -12.72 -17.18 -10.29
N CYS A 198 -12.80 -15.93 -9.85
CA CYS A 198 -12.12 -14.81 -10.49
C CYS A 198 -10.63 -14.77 -10.16
N LEU A 199 -10.26 -15.15 -8.93
CA LEU A 199 -8.89 -15.11 -8.42
C LEU A 199 -8.68 -16.27 -7.44
N ALA A 200 -7.49 -16.89 -7.46
CA ALA A 200 -7.08 -17.82 -6.41
C ALA A 200 -6.68 -17.00 -5.16
N CYS A 201 -7.42 -17.16 -4.07
CA CYS A 201 -7.29 -16.36 -2.85
C CYS A 201 -7.43 -17.24 -1.59
N GLY A 202 -7.02 -16.70 -0.43
CA GLY A 202 -7.20 -17.37 0.87
C GLY A 202 -6.32 -18.61 1.08
N GLU A 203 -5.40 -18.91 0.15
CA GLU A 203 -4.49 -20.03 0.26
C GLU A 203 -3.26 -19.68 1.10
N SER A 204 -3.01 -20.47 2.13
CA SER A 204 -1.83 -20.36 3.00
C SER A 204 -0.99 -21.64 2.95
N LEU A 205 0.34 -21.50 2.94
CA LEU A 205 1.25 -22.64 2.88
C LEU A 205 1.42 -23.36 4.22
N LYS A 206 1.06 -22.70 5.32
CA LYS A 206 1.21 -23.24 6.68
C LYS A 206 -0.02 -22.91 7.52
N SER A 207 -0.62 -23.93 8.11
CA SER A 207 -1.68 -23.73 9.10
C SER A 207 -1.16 -22.91 10.29
N PRO A 208 -1.91 -21.90 10.77
CA PRO A 208 -1.53 -21.14 11.95
C PRO A 208 -1.50 -22.05 13.19
N ARG A 209 -0.48 -21.87 14.05
CA ARG A 209 -0.40 -22.56 15.35
C ARG A 209 -1.12 -21.75 16.41
N VAL A 210 -1.85 -22.45 17.30
CA VAL A 210 -2.80 -21.85 18.24
C VAL A 210 -2.17 -21.68 19.63
N VAL A 211 -1.53 -20.53 19.89
CA VAL A 211 -1.27 -20.01 21.24
C VAL A 211 -1.23 -18.47 21.15
N GLY A 212 -1.89 -17.77 22.08
CA GLY A 212 -2.08 -16.31 22.03
C GLY A 212 -0.78 -15.50 22.06
N GLY A 213 -0.65 -14.53 21.14
CA GLY A 213 0.43 -13.54 21.14
C GLY A 213 1.78 -14.02 20.61
N GLU A 214 1.83 -15.17 19.93
CA GLU A 214 3.06 -15.68 19.33
C GLU A 214 3.44 -14.98 18.02
N ALA A 215 4.74 -15.03 17.71
CA ALA A 215 5.27 -14.57 16.43
C ALA A 215 4.59 -15.31 15.28
N ALA A 216 3.97 -14.55 14.38
CA ALA A 216 3.33 -15.05 13.19
C ALA A 216 4.35 -15.11 12.04
N SER A 217 4.25 -16.17 11.24
CA SER A 217 5.02 -16.30 10.00
C SER A 217 4.26 -15.66 8.85
N VAL A 218 4.92 -14.88 8.01
CA VAL A 218 4.28 -14.30 6.81
C VAL A 218 3.77 -15.39 5.85
N ASP A 219 4.42 -16.56 5.80
CA ASP A 219 3.93 -17.72 5.04
C ASP A 219 2.54 -18.23 5.49
N SER A 220 2.16 -17.97 6.76
CA SER A 220 0.84 -18.32 7.30
C SER A 220 -0.22 -17.30 6.95
N TRP A 221 0.19 -16.03 6.78
CA TRP A 221 -0.69 -14.88 6.51
C TRP A 221 -0.17 -14.06 5.32
N PRO A 222 -0.08 -14.67 4.12
CA PRO A 222 0.62 -14.07 2.98
C PRO A 222 -0.10 -12.84 2.39
N TRP A 223 -1.31 -12.54 2.84
CA TRP A 223 -2.06 -11.33 2.50
C TRP A 223 -1.74 -10.15 3.40
N GLN A 224 -1.13 -10.35 4.57
CA GLN A 224 -0.84 -9.28 5.51
C GLN A 224 0.21 -8.32 4.94
N VAL A 225 -0.10 -7.02 4.96
CA VAL A 225 0.83 -5.96 4.58
C VAL A 225 0.97 -4.90 5.65
N SER A 226 2.10 -4.19 5.60
CA SER A 226 2.37 -3.00 6.39
C SER A 226 2.27 -1.77 5.48
N LEU A 227 1.34 -0.87 5.80
CA LEU A 227 1.27 0.47 5.22
C LEU A 227 2.24 1.40 5.94
N GLN A 228 3.15 2.00 5.19
CA GLN A 228 4.21 2.83 5.71
C GLN A 228 4.10 4.25 5.16
N TYR A 229 4.17 5.25 6.04
CA TYR A 229 4.32 6.65 5.67
C TYR A 229 5.72 7.10 6.06
N ASN A 230 6.49 7.68 5.13
CA ASN A 230 7.88 8.11 5.38
C ASN A 230 8.76 7.01 6.03
N LYS A 231 8.59 5.75 5.59
CA LYS A 231 9.29 4.54 6.08
C LYS A 231 8.89 4.08 7.50
N GLN A 232 7.90 4.71 8.12
CA GLN A 232 7.36 4.30 9.41
C GLN A 232 6.04 3.55 9.19
N HIS A 233 5.86 2.41 9.85
CA HIS A 233 4.58 1.69 9.85
C HIS A 233 3.49 2.53 10.52
N ILE A 234 2.34 2.63 9.86
CA ILE A 234 1.16 3.35 10.34
C ILE A 234 -0.01 2.38 10.56
N CYS A 235 -0.26 1.50 9.61
CA CYS A 235 -1.41 0.59 9.62
C CYS A 235 -1.09 -0.77 8.98
N GLY A 236 -1.91 -1.76 9.29
CA GLY A 236 -2.00 -3.00 8.53
C GLY A 236 -2.87 -2.86 7.26
N GLY A 237 -2.84 -3.88 6.42
CA GLY A 237 -3.78 -4.05 5.32
C GLY A 237 -3.73 -5.49 4.79
N SER A 238 -4.61 -5.78 3.84
CA SER A 238 -4.76 -7.09 3.23
C SER A 238 -4.69 -7.02 1.70
N ILE A 239 -3.92 -7.91 1.08
CA ILE A 239 -3.85 -8.00 -0.39
C ILE A 239 -5.17 -8.55 -0.93
N LEU A 240 -5.83 -7.83 -1.84
CA LEU A 240 -7.00 -8.32 -2.56
C LEU A 240 -6.64 -8.92 -3.91
N ASP A 241 -5.70 -8.30 -4.62
CA ASP A 241 -5.20 -8.76 -5.90
C ASP A 241 -3.77 -8.21 -6.16
N PRO A 242 -3.16 -8.35 -7.36
CA PRO A 242 -1.83 -7.83 -7.62
C PRO A 242 -1.64 -6.32 -7.39
N HIS A 243 -2.67 -5.50 -7.54
CA HIS A 243 -2.57 -4.04 -7.42
C HIS A 243 -3.31 -3.46 -6.22
N TRP A 244 -4.26 -4.19 -5.64
CA TRP A 244 -5.18 -3.64 -4.66
C TRP A 244 -4.93 -4.19 -3.26
N ILE A 245 -4.86 -3.26 -2.31
CA ILE A 245 -4.79 -3.54 -0.87
C ILE A 245 -6.03 -2.96 -0.19
N LEU A 246 -6.67 -3.77 0.64
CA LEU A 246 -7.74 -3.36 1.54
C LEU A 246 -7.18 -2.88 2.87
N THR A 247 -7.69 -1.78 3.39
CA THR A 247 -7.33 -1.25 4.71
C THR A 247 -8.46 -0.36 5.25
N ALA A 248 -8.21 0.34 6.35
CA ALA A 248 -9.16 1.26 6.97
C ALA A 248 -8.95 2.71 6.51
N ALA A 249 -10.04 3.47 6.40
CA ALA A 249 -10.00 4.88 6.01
C ALA A 249 -9.28 5.75 7.06
N HIS A 250 -9.38 5.40 8.34
CA HIS A 250 -8.75 6.14 9.42
C HIS A 250 -7.22 6.23 9.32
N CYS A 251 -6.59 5.29 8.62
CA CYS A 251 -5.15 5.27 8.38
C CYS A 251 -4.65 6.51 7.65
N PHE A 252 -5.53 7.18 6.89
CA PHE A 252 -5.19 8.30 6.03
C PHE A 252 -5.61 9.68 6.58
N ARG A 253 -6.27 9.75 7.75
CA ARG A 253 -6.78 11.02 8.32
C ARG A 253 -5.72 12.11 8.54
N LYS A 254 -4.47 11.72 8.81
CA LYS A 254 -3.36 12.66 9.11
C LYS A 254 -2.39 12.87 7.94
N HIS A 255 -2.41 11.96 6.96
CA HIS A 255 -1.39 11.83 5.94
C HIS A 255 -2.07 11.63 4.59
N LEU A 256 -2.46 12.74 3.97
CA LEU A 256 -3.24 12.76 2.74
C LEU A 256 -2.38 12.68 1.48
N ASP A 257 -1.07 12.91 1.58
CA ASP A 257 -0.15 12.93 0.45
C ASP A 257 0.31 11.52 0.07
N VAL A 258 -0.21 11.01 -1.05
CA VAL A 258 0.01 9.65 -1.57
C VAL A 258 1.49 9.31 -1.81
N PRO A 259 2.35 10.19 -2.35
CA PRO A 259 3.73 9.84 -2.71
C PRO A 259 4.62 9.37 -1.54
N ASN A 260 4.27 9.73 -0.30
CA ASN A 260 5.00 9.29 0.89
C ASN A 260 4.55 7.93 1.41
N TRP A 261 3.41 7.41 0.92
CA TRP A 261 2.88 6.11 1.29
C TRP A 261 3.56 5.00 0.50
N LYS A 262 3.85 3.91 1.20
CA LYS A 262 4.41 2.69 0.64
C LYS A 262 3.77 1.47 1.26
N VAL A 263 3.68 0.39 0.51
CA VAL A 263 3.20 -0.90 0.99
C VAL A 263 4.35 -1.88 1.10
N ARG A 264 4.42 -2.60 2.22
CA ARG A 264 5.34 -3.72 2.39
C ARG A 264 4.57 -5.02 2.51
N ALA A 265 4.93 -5.99 1.69
CA ALA A 265 4.35 -7.33 1.65
C ALA A 265 5.45 -8.40 1.74
N GLY A 266 5.08 -9.62 2.15
CA GLY A 266 5.98 -10.78 2.06
C GLY A 266 7.09 -10.86 3.12
N SER A 267 7.00 -10.07 4.18
CA SER A 267 7.89 -10.15 5.33
C SER A 267 7.10 -10.07 6.64
N ASP A 268 7.55 -10.82 7.64
CA ASP A 268 7.09 -10.77 9.02
C ASP A 268 7.79 -9.66 9.83
N LYS A 269 8.72 -8.91 9.25
CA LYS A 269 9.49 -7.85 9.92
C LYS A 269 9.24 -6.46 9.33
N LEU A 270 9.13 -5.46 10.21
CA LEU A 270 8.97 -4.06 9.79
C LEU A 270 10.24 -3.42 9.22
N GLY A 271 11.42 -4.01 9.44
CA GLY A 271 12.73 -3.52 8.96
C GLY A 271 13.25 -4.23 7.71
N ASN A 272 14.06 -3.51 6.91
CA ASN A 272 14.96 -4.05 5.86
C ASN A 272 14.35 -4.87 4.70
N PHE A 273 13.10 -4.61 4.30
CA PHE A 273 12.50 -5.23 3.12
C PHE A 273 12.07 -4.19 2.06
N PRO A 274 12.09 -4.51 0.75
CA PRO A 274 11.58 -3.64 -0.29
C PRO A 274 10.12 -3.22 -0.02
N SER A 275 9.85 -1.93 -0.22
CA SER A 275 8.52 -1.33 -0.09
C SER A 275 8.07 -0.85 -1.47
N LEU A 276 6.83 -1.13 -1.83
CA LEU A 276 6.23 -0.77 -3.11
C LEU A 276 5.60 0.63 -3.04
N PRO A 277 5.78 1.46 -4.08
CA PRO A 277 5.13 2.76 -4.16
C PRO A 277 3.62 2.61 -4.39
N VAL A 278 2.87 3.54 -3.81
CA VAL A 278 1.42 3.67 -3.98
C VAL A 278 1.15 4.64 -5.13
N ALA A 279 0.20 4.29 -6.00
CA ALA A 279 -0.30 5.16 -7.06
C ALA A 279 -1.44 6.04 -6.55
N ASP A 280 -2.46 5.42 -5.95
CA ASP A 280 -3.69 6.09 -5.53
C ASP A 280 -4.21 5.50 -4.21
N ILE A 281 -4.96 6.31 -3.45
CA ILE A 281 -5.66 5.89 -2.24
C ILE A 281 -7.10 6.38 -2.33
N PHE A 282 -8.04 5.46 -2.13
CA PHE A 282 -9.48 5.69 -2.19
C PHE A 282 -10.10 5.39 -0.84
N VAL A 283 -10.91 6.31 -0.33
CA VAL A 283 -11.63 6.17 0.95
C VAL A 283 -13.11 6.43 0.73
N ILE A 284 -14.01 5.68 1.37
CA ILE A 284 -15.46 5.89 1.16
C ILE A 284 -15.92 7.20 1.80
N GLU A 285 -15.36 7.56 2.96
CA GLU A 285 -15.63 8.85 3.60
C GLU A 285 -14.51 9.22 4.59
N LEU A 286 -13.87 10.37 4.41
CA LEU A 286 -13.00 10.97 5.43
C LEU A 286 -13.84 11.73 6.47
N ASN A 287 -14.79 11.06 7.11
CA ASN A 287 -15.53 11.71 8.20
C ASN A 287 -14.63 11.81 9.44
N THR A 288 -14.37 13.04 9.86
CA THR A 288 -13.58 13.37 11.06
C THR A 288 -14.42 13.38 12.33
N THR A 289 -15.74 13.31 12.20
CA THR A 289 -16.70 13.43 13.30
C THR A 289 -17.55 12.17 13.37
N TYR A 290 -17.61 11.55 14.54
CA TYR A 290 -18.30 10.28 14.80
C TYR A 290 -19.74 10.20 14.23
N PRO A 291 -20.24 8.98 13.90
CA PRO A 291 -19.59 7.68 14.10
C PRO A 291 -18.66 7.28 12.95
N LYS A 292 -17.67 6.44 13.26
CA LYS A 292 -16.70 5.83 12.31
C LYS A 292 -17.37 4.78 11.41
N GLU A 293 -18.55 5.08 10.88
CA GLU A 293 -19.16 4.22 9.88
C GLU A 293 -18.32 4.21 8.61
N LYS A 294 -18.34 3.09 7.88
CA LYS A 294 -17.66 2.94 6.59
C LYS A 294 -16.14 3.18 6.66
N ASP A 295 -15.47 2.67 7.69
CA ASP A 295 -14.02 2.80 7.88
C ASP A 295 -13.21 1.85 6.98
N ILE A 296 -13.39 1.98 5.67
CA ILE A 296 -12.80 1.13 4.65
C ILE A 296 -12.14 1.97 3.56
N ALA A 297 -10.99 1.49 3.10
CA ALA A 297 -10.18 2.16 2.09
C ALA A 297 -9.47 1.15 1.19
N LEU A 298 -9.22 1.58 -0.04
CA LEU A 298 -8.46 0.85 -1.05
C LEU A 298 -7.19 1.60 -1.39
N VAL A 299 -6.06 0.89 -1.39
CA VAL A 299 -4.77 1.41 -1.82
C VAL A 299 -4.39 0.70 -3.12
N LYS A 300 -4.15 1.49 -4.17
CA LYS A 300 -3.70 1.00 -5.46
C LYS A 300 -2.18 1.12 -5.57
N LEU A 301 -1.51 0.00 -5.79
CA LEU A 301 -0.07 -0.05 -6.01
C LEU A 301 0.28 0.49 -7.40
N GLN A 302 1.43 1.16 -7.51
CA GLN A 302 1.95 1.63 -8.79
C GLN A 302 2.44 0.48 -9.68
N PHE A 303 2.89 -0.62 -9.06
CA PHE A 303 3.37 -1.82 -9.74
C PHE A 303 2.72 -3.07 -9.13
N PRO A 304 2.43 -4.11 -9.94
CA PRO A 304 1.79 -5.32 -9.45
C PRO A 304 2.70 -6.10 -8.50
N LEU A 305 2.09 -6.69 -7.46
CA LEU A 305 2.68 -7.73 -6.63
C LEU A 305 2.95 -8.98 -7.46
N THR A 306 4.09 -9.61 -7.21
CA THR A 306 4.36 -10.96 -7.71
C THR A 306 3.98 -11.96 -6.62
N PHE A 307 2.95 -12.76 -6.88
CA PHE A 307 2.51 -13.76 -5.91
C PHE A 307 3.57 -14.85 -5.70
N SER A 308 3.70 -15.28 -4.44
CA SER A 308 4.72 -16.21 -3.98
C SER A 308 4.18 -17.04 -2.81
N GLY A 309 5.06 -17.74 -2.09
CA GLY A 309 4.68 -18.41 -0.84
C GLY A 309 4.37 -17.45 0.32
N THR A 310 4.78 -16.18 0.21
CA THR A 310 4.66 -15.17 1.27
C THR A 310 3.81 -13.97 0.86
N VAL A 311 3.39 -13.91 -0.40
CA VAL A 311 2.59 -12.82 -0.97
C VAL A 311 1.44 -13.45 -1.74
N ARG A 312 0.22 -13.39 -1.20
CA ARG A 312 -0.99 -13.95 -1.81
C ARG A 312 -2.22 -13.13 -1.40
N PRO A 313 -3.27 -13.10 -2.21
CA PRO A 313 -4.48 -12.37 -1.86
C PRO A 313 -5.35 -13.14 -0.85
N ILE A 314 -6.09 -12.41 -0.03
CA ILE A 314 -7.19 -12.94 0.80
C ILE A 314 -8.49 -12.94 -0.02
N CYS A 315 -9.41 -13.85 0.29
CA CYS A 315 -10.74 -13.82 -0.30
C CYS A 315 -11.62 -12.78 0.40
N LEU A 316 -12.46 -12.11 -0.38
CA LEU A 316 -13.59 -11.37 0.18
C LEU A 316 -14.71 -12.34 0.56
N PRO A 317 -15.49 -12.03 1.62
CA PRO A 317 -16.63 -12.85 2.00
C PRO A 317 -17.68 -12.87 0.90
N PHE A 318 -18.47 -13.94 0.86
CA PHE A 318 -19.64 -13.98 -0.01
C PHE A 318 -20.76 -13.06 0.50
N PHE A 319 -21.68 -12.66 -0.37
CA PHE A 319 -22.75 -11.73 0.00
C PHE A 319 -23.70 -12.31 1.08
N ASP A 320 -23.83 -13.62 1.12
CA ASP A 320 -24.66 -14.44 2.02
C ASP A 320 -23.83 -15.12 3.12
N GLU A 321 -22.59 -14.65 3.32
CA GLU A 321 -21.74 -15.18 4.38
C GLU A 321 -22.06 -14.53 5.73
N GLU A 322 -22.70 -15.31 6.60
CA GLU A 322 -22.93 -14.94 7.99
C GLU A 322 -21.83 -15.47 8.91
N LEU A 323 -21.41 -14.62 9.85
CA LEU A 323 -20.46 -14.94 10.92
C LEU A 323 -21.21 -15.01 12.25
N PRO A 324 -21.74 -16.18 12.66
CA PRO A 324 -22.49 -16.30 13.90
C PRO A 324 -21.60 -16.06 15.13
N PRO A 325 -22.17 -15.68 16.28
CA PRO A 325 -21.44 -15.56 17.54
C PRO A 325 -20.64 -16.83 17.87
N ALA A 326 -19.51 -16.65 18.54
CA ALA A 326 -18.51 -17.70 18.85
C ALA A 326 -17.77 -18.29 17.63
N THR A 327 -17.96 -17.77 16.42
CA THR A 327 -17.11 -18.15 15.27
C THR A 327 -15.65 -17.77 15.54
N PRO A 328 -14.69 -18.70 15.45
CA PRO A 328 -13.28 -18.40 15.69
C PRO A 328 -12.69 -17.62 14.51
N LEU A 329 -11.95 -16.56 14.83
CA LEU A 329 -11.28 -15.66 13.91
C LEU A 329 -9.80 -15.49 14.29
N TRP A 330 -9.03 -14.93 13.36
CA TRP A 330 -7.64 -14.58 13.57
C TRP A 330 -7.41 -13.10 13.37
N VAL A 331 -6.62 -12.51 14.26
CA VAL A 331 -6.14 -11.13 14.17
C VAL A 331 -4.63 -11.17 14.04
N ILE A 332 -4.11 -10.42 13.07
CA ILE A 332 -2.71 -10.45 12.69
C ILE A 332 -2.22 -9.01 12.56
N GLY A 333 -1.01 -8.71 13.04
CA GLY A 333 -0.45 -7.37 12.90
C GLY A 333 0.85 -7.14 13.65
N TRP A 334 1.36 -5.92 13.55
CA TRP A 334 2.55 -5.44 14.26
C TRP A 334 2.19 -4.52 15.42
N GLY A 335 1.00 -4.68 16.01
CA GLY A 335 0.48 -3.79 17.05
C GLY A 335 1.34 -3.73 18.32
N PHE A 336 0.90 -2.90 19.25
CA PHE A 336 1.55 -2.77 20.55
C PHE A 336 1.36 -4.04 21.38
N THR A 337 2.43 -4.50 22.03
CA THR A 337 2.40 -5.68 22.90
C THR A 337 2.06 -5.35 24.35
N GLU A 338 1.92 -4.07 24.69
CA GLU A 338 1.70 -3.56 26.03
C GLU A 338 0.44 -2.68 26.07
N GLN A 339 -0.42 -2.88 27.08
CA GLN A 339 -1.70 -2.19 27.26
C GLN A 339 -1.56 -0.66 27.33
N ASP A 340 -0.43 -0.14 27.80
CA ASP A 340 -0.18 1.31 27.94
C ASP A 340 0.45 1.97 26.69
N GLY A 341 0.48 1.27 25.54
CA GLY A 341 1.02 1.80 24.29
C GLY A 341 2.55 1.85 24.25
N GLY A 342 3.17 0.72 24.60
CA GLY A 342 4.63 0.52 24.66
C GLY A 342 5.35 0.52 23.31
N LYS A 343 6.38 -0.32 23.14
CA LYS A 343 7.07 -0.43 21.83
C LYS A 343 6.23 -1.29 20.88
N MET A 344 5.98 -0.77 19.68
CA MET A 344 5.37 -1.53 18.59
C MET A 344 6.23 -2.75 18.22
N SER A 345 5.61 -3.88 17.93
CA SER A 345 6.35 -5.11 17.62
C SER A 345 7.09 -5.00 16.28
N ASP A 346 8.39 -5.29 16.27
CA ASP A 346 9.17 -5.35 15.03
C ASP A 346 8.87 -6.63 14.23
N THR A 347 8.21 -7.62 14.85
CA THR A 347 7.81 -8.91 14.28
C THR A 347 6.29 -9.04 14.21
N LEU A 348 5.79 -9.74 13.20
CA LEU A 348 4.37 -9.98 13.04
C LEU A 348 3.86 -10.87 14.18
N LEU A 349 2.68 -10.55 14.71
CA LEU A 349 2.02 -11.28 15.78
C LEU A 349 0.66 -11.80 15.29
N GLN A 350 0.18 -12.86 15.92
CA GLN A 350 -1.15 -13.40 15.68
C GLN A 350 -1.88 -13.73 16.98
N ALA A 351 -3.21 -13.63 16.90
CA ALA A 351 -4.13 -13.87 18.00
C ALA A 351 -5.37 -14.60 17.48
N SER A 352 -5.85 -15.59 18.21
CA SER A 352 -7.17 -16.18 17.95
C SER A 352 -8.20 -15.48 18.82
N VAL A 353 -9.29 -15.03 18.20
CA VAL A 353 -10.42 -14.37 18.85
C VAL A 353 -11.70 -15.04 18.38
N GLN A 354 -12.85 -14.64 18.93
CA GLN A 354 -14.15 -15.14 18.47
C GLN A 354 -15.13 -13.99 18.25
N VAL A 355 -16.09 -14.19 17.35
CA VAL A 355 -17.19 -13.26 17.14
C VAL A 355 -17.99 -13.12 18.43
N ILE A 356 -18.29 -11.88 18.80
CA ILE A 356 -19.10 -11.53 19.95
C ILE A 356 -20.46 -11.05 19.45
N ASP A 357 -21.51 -11.54 20.10
CA ASP A 357 -22.88 -11.16 19.80
C ASP A 357 -23.09 -9.64 19.89
N HIS A 358 -23.85 -9.08 18.94
CA HIS A 358 -24.06 -7.63 18.82
C HIS A 358 -24.71 -7.02 20.07
N ALA A 359 -25.67 -7.72 20.69
CA ALA A 359 -26.33 -7.25 21.91
C ALA A 359 -25.37 -7.26 23.11
N ARG A 360 -24.48 -8.27 23.20
CA ARG A 360 -23.41 -8.28 24.21
C ARG A 360 -22.42 -7.14 23.98
N CYS A 361 -22.01 -6.92 22.73
CA CYS A 361 -21.04 -5.90 22.38
C CYS A 361 -21.56 -4.49 22.68
N ASN A 362 -22.86 -4.26 22.50
CA ASN A 362 -23.52 -2.98 22.81
C ASN A 362 -24.10 -2.89 24.23
N ALA A 363 -23.75 -3.80 25.14
CA ALA A 363 -24.15 -3.71 26.53
C ALA A 363 -23.56 -2.47 27.24
N GLU A 364 -24.16 -2.08 28.36
CA GLU A 364 -23.78 -0.90 29.15
C GLU A 364 -22.34 -0.97 29.70
N ASP A 365 -21.85 -2.17 29.97
CA ASP A 365 -20.48 -2.47 30.42
C ASP A 365 -19.50 -2.69 29.25
N ALA A 366 -19.95 -2.51 28.01
CA ALA A 366 -19.20 -2.71 26.78
C ALA A 366 -19.23 -1.43 25.93
N TYR A 367 -19.70 -1.44 24.69
CA TYR A 367 -19.70 -0.27 23.80
C TYR A 367 -20.92 0.64 23.92
N GLN A 368 -21.89 0.36 24.81
CA GLN A 368 -23.00 1.29 25.11
C GLN A 368 -23.78 1.77 23.87
N GLY A 369 -23.97 0.90 22.88
CA GLY A 369 -24.68 1.23 21.64
C GLY A 369 -23.85 1.89 20.54
N GLU A 370 -22.53 2.05 20.71
CA GLU A 370 -21.67 2.66 19.68
C GLU A 370 -21.40 1.77 18.47
N VAL A 371 -21.59 0.44 18.57
CA VAL A 371 -21.34 -0.50 17.47
C VAL A 371 -22.57 -0.59 16.56
N THR A 372 -22.43 -0.15 15.31
CA THR A 372 -23.52 -0.12 14.32
C THR A 372 -23.67 -1.46 13.59
N GLU A 373 -24.69 -1.60 12.73
CA GLU A 373 -24.92 -2.82 11.93
C GLU A 373 -23.82 -3.06 10.87
N LYS A 374 -23.01 -2.04 10.55
CA LYS A 374 -21.89 -2.12 9.60
C LYS A 374 -20.57 -2.46 10.29
N MET A 375 -20.60 -2.90 11.55
CA MET A 375 -19.42 -3.19 12.36
C MET A 375 -19.55 -4.58 12.98
N LEU A 376 -18.41 -5.23 13.20
CA LEU A 376 -18.33 -6.55 13.85
C LEU A 376 -17.56 -6.45 15.16
N CYS A 377 -18.00 -7.20 16.16
CA CYS A 377 -17.32 -7.31 17.45
C CYS A 377 -16.61 -8.65 17.55
N ALA A 378 -15.33 -8.66 17.92
CA ALA A 378 -14.61 -9.89 18.19
C ALA A 378 -13.56 -9.72 19.28
N GLY A 379 -13.34 -10.76 20.06
CA GLY A 379 -12.40 -10.74 21.19
C GLY A 379 -12.46 -12.01 22.03
N ILE A 380 -11.83 -11.98 23.20
CA ILE A 380 -11.91 -13.03 24.22
C ILE A 380 -12.57 -12.40 25.45
N LEU A 381 -13.71 -12.95 25.89
CA LEU A 381 -14.49 -12.38 27.00
C LEU A 381 -13.74 -12.36 28.34
N GLU A 382 -12.78 -13.28 28.51
CA GLU A 382 -11.93 -13.38 29.71
C GLU A 382 -10.72 -12.42 29.67
N GLY A 383 -10.54 -11.69 28.57
CA GLY A 383 -9.40 -10.79 28.34
C GLY A 383 -8.10 -11.50 27.93
N GLY A 384 -6.99 -10.78 27.97
CA GLY A 384 -5.62 -11.32 27.81
C GLY A 384 -5.01 -11.25 26.41
N VAL A 385 -5.82 -11.12 25.35
CA VAL A 385 -5.35 -10.91 23.98
C VAL A 385 -6.15 -9.75 23.39
N ASP A 386 -5.54 -8.57 23.36
CA ASP A 386 -6.18 -7.33 22.89
C ASP A 386 -5.37 -6.75 21.72
N THR A 387 -6.08 -6.28 20.70
CA THR A 387 -5.52 -5.65 19.51
C THR A 387 -5.83 -4.16 19.44
N CYS A 388 -6.53 -3.60 20.44
CA CYS A 388 -7.08 -2.26 20.39
C CYS A 388 -6.35 -1.28 21.32
N GLN A 389 -5.91 -0.15 20.77
CA GLN A 389 -5.59 1.06 21.56
C GLN A 389 -6.86 1.90 21.70
N LEU A 390 -7.64 1.65 22.74
CA LEU A 390 -8.63 2.60 23.25
C LEU A 390 -8.27 2.97 24.70
N PRO A 391 -8.48 4.24 25.11
CA PRO A 391 -8.15 4.66 26.47
C PRO A 391 -9.15 4.03 27.47
N LYS A 392 -8.60 3.22 28.37
CA LYS A 392 -9.15 2.73 29.66
C LYS A 392 -10.57 2.13 29.67
N ASP A 393 -10.61 0.88 30.10
CA ASP A 393 -11.74 0.11 30.64
C ASP A 393 -12.64 -0.70 29.69
N ARG A 394 -12.20 -1.08 28.47
CA ARG A 394 -13.05 -1.93 27.58
C ARG A 394 -12.22 -2.98 26.81
N ASP A 395 -12.25 -4.23 27.27
CA ASP A 395 -11.55 -5.41 26.72
C ASP A 395 -12.20 -5.98 25.43
N LEU A 396 -12.81 -5.13 24.60
CA LEU A 396 -13.51 -5.56 23.39
C LEU A 396 -12.95 -4.83 22.18
N CYS A 397 -12.78 -5.53 21.06
CA CYS A 397 -12.38 -4.94 19.79
C CYS A 397 -13.55 -4.87 18.81
N SER A 398 -13.78 -3.67 18.28
CA SER A 398 -14.61 -3.44 17.11
C SER A 398 -13.73 -3.56 15.86
N PHE A 399 -14.04 -4.52 15.00
CA PHE A 399 -13.49 -4.62 13.65
C PHE A 399 -14.46 -3.90 12.70
N HIS A 400 -13.92 -2.98 11.90
CA HIS A 400 -14.67 -2.19 10.93
C HIS A 400 -14.65 -2.84 9.55
#